data_AF-A0A355SG36-F1
#
_entry.id   AF-A0A355SG36-F1
#
_cell.length_a   1.000
_cell.length_b   1.000
_cell.length_c   1.000
_cell.angle_alpha   90.00
_cell.angle_beta   90.00
_cell.angle_gamma   90.00
#
_symmetry.space_group_name_H-M   'P 1'
#
loop_
_entity.id
_entity.type
_entity.pdbx_description
1 polymer ?
#
loop_
_entity_poly.entity_id
_entity_poly.type
_entity_poly.pdbx_seq_one_letter_code
_entity_poly.pdbx_strand_id
1 'polypeptide(L)'
;IDEIQLIFNTQLEYDNFNKIMPDLVKQYAIEITSLDGSKQVIEVKDNYLRQRRHKIDNPNVKKIRIIFKGTYGSKYFQLFAIKLY
;
A
#
# COMPACT_ATOMS: atom_id res chain seq x y z
N ILE A 1 -13.06 -8.81 5.74
CA ILE A 1 -11.92 -7.88 5.58
C ILE A 1 -12.52 -6.52 5.31
N ASP A 2 -12.46 -5.60 6.25
CA ASP A 2 -12.97 -4.23 6.15
C ASP A 2 -11.85 -3.19 5.98
N GLU A 3 -10.60 -3.54 6.32
CA GLU A 3 -9.44 -2.67 6.17
C GLU A 3 -8.18 -3.42 5.73
N ILE A 4 -7.40 -2.77 4.86
CA ILE A 4 -6.05 -3.20 4.48
C ILE A 4 -5.07 -2.15 5.00
N GLN A 5 -4.12 -2.58 5.83
CA GLN A 5 -2.99 -1.77 6.22
C GLN A 5 -1.72 -2.23 5.49
N LEU A 6 -1.11 -1.32 4.74
CA LEU A 6 0.21 -1.50 4.13
C LEU A 6 1.25 -0.84 5.02
N ILE A 7 2.29 -1.60 5.38
CA ILE A 7 3.46 -1.13 6.10
C ILE A 7 4.64 -1.21 5.15
N PHE A 8 5.09 -0.06 4.66
CA PHE A 8 6.26 0.06 3.79
C PHE A 8 7.55 -0.01 4.60
N ASN A 9 8.70 -0.08 3.93
CA ASN A 9 9.97 -0.05 4.63
C ASN A 9 10.02 1.18 5.55
N THR A 10 10.13 0.91 6.84
CA THR A 10 10.13 1.94 7.87
C THR A 10 11.51 2.55 8.07
N GLN A 11 12.58 1.92 7.54
CA GLN A 11 13.99 2.18 7.84
C GLN A 11 14.14 2.69 9.28
N LEU A 12 13.87 1.82 10.26
CA LEU A 12 13.88 2.19 11.69
C LEU A 12 15.22 2.78 12.14
N GLU A 13 16.29 2.52 11.38
CA GLU A 13 17.64 3.06 11.60
C GLU A 13 17.85 4.46 10.97
N TYR A 14 16.86 5.00 10.26
CA TYR A 14 16.94 6.30 9.58
C TYR A 14 16.28 7.38 10.45
N ASP A 15 17.09 8.10 11.22
CA ASP A 15 16.67 9.17 12.16
C ASP A 15 16.08 10.42 11.48
N ASN A 16 15.93 10.42 10.15
CA ASN A 16 15.44 11.59 9.42
C ASN A 16 13.97 11.44 9.02
N PHE A 17 13.08 11.93 9.90
CA PHE A 17 11.63 11.97 9.65
C PHE A 17 11.20 13.08 8.66
N ASN A 18 12.09 14.02 8.35
CA ASN A 18 11.77 15.23 7.58
C ASN A 18 12.08 15.12 6.09
N LYS A 19 12.67 14.01 5.63
CA LYS A 19 12.98 13.77 4.22
C LYS A 19 12.21 12.58 3.67
N ILE A 20 11.79 12.71 2.42
CA ILE A 20 11.17 11.61 1.69
C ILE A 20 12.21 10.51 1.50
N MET A 21 11.87 9.29 1.91
CA MET A 21 12.75 8.14 1.76
C MET A 21 12.73 7.70 0.28
N PRO A 22 13.89 7.60 -0.39
CA PRO A 22 13.96 7.18 -1.79
C PRO A 22 13.30 5.80 -2.05
N ASP A 23 13.40 4.91 -1.05
CA ASP A 23 12.86 3.54 -1.07
C ASP A 23 11.37 3.45 -0.79
N LEU A 24 10.74 4.56 -0.37
CA LEU A 24 9.30 4.56 -0.13
C LEU A 24 8.55 4.38 -1.45
N VAL A 25 7.61 3.44 -1.46
CA VAL A 25 6.70 3.26 -2.58
C VAL A 25 5.83 4.50 -2.69
N LYS A 26 6.02 5.23 -3.78
CA LYS A 26 5.37 6.49 -4.12
C LYS A 26 4.01 6.27 -4.76
N GLN A 27 3.92 5.33 -5.70
CA GLN A 27 2.73 5.09 -6.50
C GLN A 27 2.37 3.62 -6.49
N TYR A 28 1.09 3.33 -6.26
CA TYR A 28 0.59 1.97 -6.29
C TYR A 28 -0.93 1.93 -6.47
N ALA A 29 -1.45 0.73 -6.73
CA ALA A 29 -2.87 0.47 -6.74
C ALA A 29 -3.20 -0.76 -5.88
N ILE A 30 -4.40 -0.76 -5.29
CA ILE A 30 -4.99 -1.94 -4.66
C ILE A 30 -6.25 -2.28 -5.44
N GLU A 31 -6.25 -3.44 -6.09
CA GLU A 31 -7.43 -4.00 -6.74
C GLU A 31 -8.04 -5.05 -5.81
N ILE A 32 -9.31 -4.88 -5.47
CA ILE A 32 -10.06 -5.78 -4.61
C ILE A 32 -11.17 -6.37 -5.47
N THR A 33 -11.23 -7.70 -5.53
CA THR A 33 -12.31 -8.42 -6.18
C THR A 33 -13.14 -9.12 -5.13
N SER A 34 -14.44 -8.87 -5.13
CA SER A 34 -15.40 -9.48 -4.20
C SER A 34 -15.85 -10.87 -4.70
N LEU A 35 -16.55 -11.62 -3.85
CA LEU A 35 -17.11 -12.94 -4.21
C LEU A 35 -18.12 -12.88 -5.35
N ASP A 36 -18.89 -11.79 -5.45
CA ASP A 36 -19.84 -11.52 -6.54
C ASP A 36 -19.17 -11.09 -7.86
N GLY A 37 -17.84 -10.94 -7.87
CA GLY A 37 -17.06 -10.51 -9.03
C GLY A 37 -16.91 -9.00 -9.20
N SER A 38 -17.55 -8.19 -8.34
CA SER A 38 -17.35 -6.74 -8.32
C SER A 38 -15.89 -6.38 -8.03
N LYS A 39 -15.42 -5.27 -8.61
CA LYS A 39 -14.05 -4.79 -8.46
C LYS A 39 -14.01 -3.38 -7.89
N GLN A 40 -13.21 -3.19 -6.85
CA GLN A 40 -12.82 -1.90 -6.33
C GLN A 40 -11.34 -1.66 -6.66
N VAL A 41 -11.00 -0.46 -7.13
CA VAL A 41 -9.61 -0.07 -7.39
C VAL A 41 -9.30 1.19 -6.61
N ILE A 42 -8.31 1.12 -5.72
CA ILE A 42 -7.80 2.26 -4.97
C ILE A 42 -6.47 2.66 -5.56
N GLU A 43 -6.42 3.81 -6.23
CA GLU A 43 -5.19 4.37 -6.75
C GLU A 43 -4.54 5.33 -5.77
N VAL A 44 -3.24 5.17 -5.59
CA VAL A 44 -2.43 6.05 -4.78
C VAL A 44 -1.34 6.68 -5.64
N LYS A 45 -1.33 8.00 -5.62
CA LYS A 45 -0.25 8.83 -6.16
C LYS A 45 0.42 9.55 -4.98
N ASP A 46 1.73 9.71 -5.07
CA ASP A 46 2.55 10.49 -4.12
C ASP A 46 2.37 10.07 -2.64
N ASN A 47 2.58 8.78 -2.34
CA ASN A 47 2.53 8.28 -0.98
C ASN A 47 3.75 8.70 -0.15
N TYR A 48 3.54 9.57 0.83
CA TYR A 48 4.56 9.99 1.79
C TYR A 48 4.49 9.21 3.12
N LEU A 49 3.54 8.29 3.25
CA LEU A 49 3.27 7.58 4.50
C LEU A 49 3.96 6.21 4.50
N ARG A 50 4.73 5.94 5.57
CA ARG A 50 5.35 4.62 5.82
C ARG A 50 4.31 3.57 6.21
N GLN A 51 3.15 4.00 6.72
CA GLN A 51 2.01 3.14 7.02
C GLN A 51 0.77 3.76 6.41
N ARG A 52 -0.01 2.98 5.65
CA ARG A 52 -1.26 3.46 5.08
C ARG A 52 -2.38 2.45 5.27
N ARG A 53 -3.54 2.94 5.67
CA ARG A 53 -4.77 2.17 5.83
C ARG A 53 -5.73 2.48 4.69
N HIS A 54 -6.45 1.47 4.26
CA HIS A 54 -7.42 1.52 3.17
C HIS A 54 -8.68 0.81 3.61
N LYS A 55 -9.79 1.53 3.67
CA LYS A 55 -11.10 0.93 3.91
C LYS A 55 -11.56 0.18 2.68
N ILE A 56 -12.22 -0.96 2.91
CA ILE A 56 -12.89 -1.75 1.89
C ILE A 56 -14.40 -1.57 2.07
N ASP A 57 -15.09 -1.16 1.02
CA ASP A 57 -16.53 -0.89 1.10
C ASP A 57 -17.37 -2.19 1.12
N ASN A 58 -16.80 -3.31 0.62
CA ASN A 58 -17.45 -4.62 0.57
C ASN A 58 -16.59 -5.70 1.26
N PRO A 59 -17.04 -6.26 2.41
CA PRO A 59 -16.22 -7.17 3.21
C PRO A 59 -16.03 -8.57 2.61
N ASN A 60 -16.80 -8.92 1.57
CA ASN A 60 -16.79 -10.23 0.91
C ASN A 60 -15.65 -10.35 -0.10
N VAL A 61 -14.42 -10.12 0.36
CA VAL A 61 -13.22 -10.10 -0.47
C VAL A 61 -12.82 -11.51 -0.90
N LYS A 62 -12.69 -11.70 -2.21
CA LYS A 62 -12.19 -12.94 -2.84
C LYS A 62 -10.70 -12.85 -3.14
N LYS A 63 -10.23 -11.69 -3.60
CA LYS A 63 -8.86 -11.48 -4.05
C LYS A 63 -8.44 -10.03 -3.82
N ILE A 64 -7.22 -9.85 -3.33
CA ILE A 64 -6.54 -8.56 -3.25
C ILE A 64 -5.31 -8.62 -4.14
N ARG A 65 -5.12 -7.62 -5.00
CA ARG A 65 -3.92 -7.44 -5.81
C ARG A 65 -3.31 -6.08 -5.52
N ILE A 66 -2.08 -6.06 -5.04
CA ILE A 66 -1.32 -4.84 -4.81
C ILE A 66 -0.34 -4.69 -5.97
N ILE A 67 -0.36 -3.53 -6.63
CA ILE A 67 0.45 -3.23 -7.81
C ILE A 67 1.32 -2.02 -7.48
N PHE A 68 2.62 -2.22 -7.33
CA PHE A 68 3.57 -1.12 -7.16
C PHE A 68 3.98 -0.54 -8.51
N LYS A 69 3.90 0.80 -8.64
CA LYS A 69 4.11 1.53 -9.90
C LYS A 69 5.34 2.44 -9.88
N GLY A 70 5.71 2.98 -8.71
CA GLY A 70 6.88 3.86 -8.60
C GLY A 70 7.33 4.11 -7.17
N THR A 71 8.60 4.49 -7.01
CA THR A 71 9.23 4.92 -5.75
C THR A 71 9.70 6.37 -5.89
N TYR A 72 10.36 6.93 -4.86
CA TYR A 72 10.98 8.26 -4.94
C TYR A 72 12.43 8.24 -5.46
N GLY A 73 12.93 7.12 -5.95
CA GLY A 73 14.29 7.01 -6.50
C GLY A 73 14.92 5.63 -6.38
N SER A 74 14.29 4.72 -5.65
CA SER A 74 14.78 3.35 -5.51
C SER A 74 14.41 2.45 -6.69
N LYS A 75 15.32 1.51 -7.00
CA LYS A 75 15.08 0.46 -8.01
C LYS A 75 14.19 -0.67 -7.49
N TYR A 76 14.00 -0.76 -6.18
CA TYR A 76 13.27 -1.86 -5.55
C TYR A 76 11.99 -1.34 -4.89
N PHE A 77 10.94 -2.15 -4.95
CA PHE A 77 9.74 -1.93 -4.15
C PHE A 77 9.85 -2.73 -2.86
N GLN A 78 9.68 -2.06 -1.72
CA GLN A 78 9.79 -2.69 -0.42
C GLN A 78 8.51 -2.48 0.40
N LEU A 79 7.90 -3.59 0.75
CA LEU A 79 6.77 -3.67 1.65
C LEU A 79 7.17 -4.60 2.79
N PHE A 80 7.05 -4.10 4.01
CA PHE A 80 7.44 -4.85 5.21
C PHE A 80 6.33 -5.77 5.68
N ALA A 81 5.08 -5.29 5.71
CA ALA A 81 3.95 -6.10 6.13
C ALA A 81 2.64 -5.63 5.49
N ILE A 82 1.72 -6.58 5.39
CA ILE A 82 0.31 -6.35 5.07
C ILE A 82 -0.48 -6.86 6.26
N LYS A 83 -1.38 -6.03 6.80
CA LYS A 83 -2.36 -6.46 7.78
C LYS A 83 -3.74 -6.34 7.17
N LEU A 84 -4.52 -7.41 7.29
CA LEU A 84 -5.90 -7.48 6.86
C LEU A 84 -6.74 -7.55 8.13
N TYR A 85 -7.66 -6.60 8.27
CA TYR A 85 -8.65 -6.55 9.33
C TYR A 85 -10.00 -6.88 8.72
#